data_AF-A0A7S1BR59-F1
#
_entry.id   AF-A0A7S1BR59-F1
#
_cell.length_a   1.000
_cell.length_b   1.000
_cell.length_c   1.000
_cell.angle_alpha   90.00
_cell.angle_beta   90.00
_cell.angle_gamma   90.00
#
_symmetry.space_group_name_H-M   'P 1'
#
loop_
_entity.id
_entity.type
_entity.pdbx_description
1 polymer ?
#
loop_
_entity_poly.entity_id
_entity_poly.type
_entity_poly.pdbx_seq_one_letter_code
_entity_poly.pdbx_strand_id
1 'polypeptide(L)'
;PSWCWGRPPGSAWGLAANAPPPRPPPPPPPNPTAGCRRAPPNAGLPLLSFLDAERSAAADDDAGEVDEHAEHPVLEKHRTLAHAHMREMVDPTLKPDREQRLAIAALVASPRQHLTSDEADLLWRFRFSLVDDRQALTKFLLAVDWNDEAEVIQATELLEQWRVRSPIGVTDALKLLGKHVAFRNSLI
;
A
#
# COMPACT_ATOMS: atom_id res chain seq x y z
N PRO A 1 17.84 40.73 -71.91
CA PRO A 1 18.33 41.31 -70.65
C PRO A 1 18.21 40.29 -69.50
N SER A 2 19.26 39.50 -69.36
CA SER A 2 19.51 38.53 -68.29
C SER A 2 19.78 39.25 -66.97
N TRP A 3 19.00 38.93 -65.94
CA TRP A 3 19.34 39.27 -64.55
C TRP A 3 19.19 38.02 -63.70
N CYS A 4 20.33 37.40 -63.42
CA CYS A 4 20.49 36.30 -62.48
C CYS A 4 20.29 36.83 -61.07
N TRP A 5 19.28 36.34 -60.34
CA TRP A 5 19.21 36.55 -58.90
C TRP A 5 19.95 35.41 -58.20
N GLY A 6 21.08 35.77 -57.62
CA GLY A 6 21.91 34.89 -56.79
C GLY A 6 21.16 34.42 -55.56
N ARG A 7 21.26 33.11 -55.33
CA ARG A 7 20.87 32.42 -54.10
C ARG A 7 21.72 32.94 -52.93
N PRO A 8 21.14 33.36 -51.79
CA PRO A 8 21.94 33.58 -50.59
C PRO A 8 22.44 32.22 -50.04
N PRO A 9 23.67 32.14 -49.50
CA PRO A 9 24.19 30.94 -48.88
C PRO A 9 23.41 30.60 -47.61
N GLY A 10 23.19 29.30 -47.41
CA GLY A 10 22.39 28.74 -46.33
C GLY A 10 22.86 29.22 -44.95
N SER A 11 21.89 29.70 -44.17
CA SER A 11 22.03 29.82 -42.73
C SER A 11 22.28 28.43 -42.14
N ALA A 12 23.53 28.14 -41.83
CA ALA A 12 23.90 27.06 -40.93
C ALA A 12 23.47 27.49 -39.51
N TRP A 13 22.21 27.20 -39.15
CA TRP A 13 21.80 27.23 -37.75
C TRP A 13 22.46 26.02 -37.09
N GLY A 14 23.59 26.29 -36.43
CA GLY A 14 24.22 25.33 -35.55
C GLY A 14 23.19 24.82 -34.55
N LEU A 15 22.96 23.51 -34.55
CA LEU A 15 22.35 22.79 -33.46
C LEU A 15 23.32 22.86 -32.27
N ALA A 16 23.34 24.01 -31.59
CA ALA A 16 23.89 24.11 -30.26
C ALA A 16 22.99 23.25 -29.37
N ALA A 17 23.45 22.04 -29.08
CA ALA A 17 22.86 21.13 -28.13
C ALA A 17 22.62 21.86 -26.80
N ASN A 18 21.36 22.19 -26.53
CA ASN A 18 20.94 22.72 -25.24
C ASN A 18 20.84 21.52 -24.29
N ALA A 19 22.00 21.01 -23.87
CA ALA A 19 22.07 19.98 -22.84
C ALA A 19 21.72 20.64 -21.49
N PRO A 20 20.73 20.12 -20.74
CA PRO A 20 20.43 20.66 -19.42
C PRO A 20 21.65 20.49 -18.49
N PRO A 21 21.89 21.44 -17.57
CA PRO A 21 23.03 21.36 -16.66
C PRO A 21 22.96 20.09 -15.79
N PRO A 22 24.10 19.48 -15.43
CA PRO A 22 24.12 18.29 -14.60
C PRO A 22 23.53 18.62 -13.21
N ARG A 23 22.65 17.73 -12.72
CA ARG A 23 22.04 17.86 -11.38
C ARG A 23 23.14 17.79 -10.30
N PRO A 24 23.04 18.60 -9.22
CA PRO A 24 23.96 18.51 -8.10
C PRO A 24 23.81 17.15 -7.38
N PRO A 25 24.89 16.61 -6.78
CA PRO A 25 24.83 15.36 -6.04
C PRO A 25 23.95 15.49 -4.78
N PRO A 26 23.30 14.40 -4.34
CA PRO A 26 22.49 14.41 -3.12
C PRO A 26 23.37 14.62 -1.87
N PRO A 27 22.84 15.27 -0.81
CA PRO A 27 23.57 15.44 0.44
C PRO A 27 23.83 14.09 1.12
N PRO A 28 24.94 13.95 1.87
CA PRO A 28 25.25 12.73 2.61
C PRO A 28 24.22 12.48 3.74
N PRO A 29 23.99 11.21 4.13
CA PRO A 29 23.07 10.88 5.21
C PRO A 29 23.58 11.43 6.56
N PRO A 30 22.70 11.77 7.50
CA PRO A 30 23.09 12.22 8.82
C PRO A 30 23.82 11.09 9.58
N ASN A 31 24.99 11.43 10.10
CA ASN A 31 25.87 10.53 10.83
C ASN A 31 25.22 10.13 12.17
N PRO A 32 24.99 8.83 12.47
CA PRO A 32 24.41 8.40 13.74
C PRO A 32 25.49 8.35 14.83
N THR A 33 26.07 9.49 15.19
CA THR A 33 26.99 9.54 16.34
C THR A 33 26.98 10.91 16.99
N ALA A 34 25.95 11.19 17.79
CA ALA A 34 26.02 12.16 18.88
C ALA A 34 24.92 11.88 19.90
N GLY A 35 25.31 11.36 21.08
CA GLY A 35 24.54 11.61 22.31
C GLY A 35 23.95 10.42 23.07
N CYS A 36 24.66 9.32 23.26
CA CYS A 36 24.43 8.50 24.46
C CYS A 36 24.91 9.28 25.68
N ARG A 37 24.01 10.05 26.33
CA ARG A 37 24.27 10.58 27.66
C ARG A 37 24.34 9.41 28.62
N ARG A 38 25.54 9.12 29.13
CA ARG A 38 25.75 8.25 30.30
C ARG A 38 24.94 8.79 31.48
N ALA A 39 24.05 7.96 32.01
CA ALA A 39 23.50 8.14 33.35
C ALA A 39 24.60 7.90 34.41
N PRO A 40 24.60 8.62 35.55
CA PRO A 40 25.55 8.38 36.62
C PRO A 40 25.23 7.07 37.37
N PRO A 41 26.25 6.43 38.00
CA PRO A 41 26.03 5.26 38.83
C PRO A 41 25.48 5.71 40.18
N ASN A 42 24.27 5.28 40.54
CA ASN A 42 23.85 5.31 41.93
C ASN A 42 23.35 3.93 42.37
N ALA A 43 23.67 3.66 43.62
CA ALA A 43 23.78 2.39 44.27
C ALA A 43 22.43 1.73 44.59
N GLY A 44 22.51 0.42 44.82
CA GLY A 44 21.71 -0.23 45.86
C GLY A 44 20.41 -0.85 45.38
N LEU A 45 20.49 -2.11 44.94
CA LEU A 45 19.40 -3.05 45.17
C LEU A 45 19.35 -3.38 46.68
N PRO A 46 18.14 -3.49 47.25
CA PRO A 46 17.76 -4.72 47.95
C PRO A 46 16.42 -5.21 47.37
N LEU A 47 16.40 -6.39 46.75
CA LEU A 47 16.10 -7.69 47.37
C LEU A 47 14.72 -7.75 48.06
N LEU A 48 13.76 -8.27 47.29
CA LEU A 48 12.62 -9.10 47.67
C LEU A 48 12.19 -9.10 49.16
N SER A 49 11.17 -8.32 49.46
CA SER A 49 10.05 -8.59 50.37
C SER A 49 8.98 -7.56 49.93
N PHE A 50 7.74 -7.90 49.60
CA PHE A 50 6.71 -8.43 50.48
C PHE A 50 5.63 -9.10 49.60
N LEU A 51 5.49 -10.42 49.73
CA LEU A 51 4.22 -11.10 49.50
C LEU A 51 3.59 -11.29 50.88
N ASP A 52 2.48 -10.61 51.13
CA ASP A 52 1.29 -11.12 51.82
C ASP A 52 0.20 -10.06 51.60
N ALA A 53 -0.82 -10.38 50.82
CA ALA A 53 -2.09 -10.89 51.32
C ALA A 53 -2.92 -9.79 52.00
N GLU A 54 -3.95 -9.33 51.30
CA GLU A 54 -5.29 -9.63 51.79
C GLU A 54 -6.31 -9.62 50.66
N ARG A 55 -6.81 -10.82 50.43
CA ARG A 55 -8.08 -11.07 49.78
C ARG A 55 -9.17 -10.81 50.80
N SER A 56 -10.05 -9.86 50.54
CA SER A 56 -11.43 -9.92 51.03
C SER A 56 -12.37 -9.20 50.07
N ALA A 57 -13.45 -9.91 49.77
CA ALA A 57 -14.46 -9.60 48.79
C ALA A 57 -15.44 -8.55 49.28
N ALA A 58 -15.94 -7.72 48.37
CA ALA A 58 -17.30 -7.21 48.39
C ALA A 58 -17.73 -7.01 46.94
N ALA A 59 -18.79 -7.71 46.55
CA ALA A 59 -19.53 -7.47 45.33
C ALA A 59 -20.47 -6.29 45.58
N ASP A 60 -20.55 -5.35 44.64
CA ASP A 60 -21.72 -4.49 44.37
C ASP A 60 -21.53 -3.84 42.98
N ASP A 61 -22.66 -3.56 42.34
CA ASP A 61 -22.98 -3.32 40.93
C ASP A 61 -22.23 -2.24 40.11
N ASP A 62 -22.39 -2.38 38.79
CA ASP A 62 -22.47 -1.30 37.77
C ASP A 62 -21.17 -0.64 37.26
N ALA A 63 -20.67 -1.15 36.12
CA ALA A 63 -20.22 -0.33 34.98
C ALA A 63 -19.68 -1.26 33.88
N GLY A 64 -20.18 -1.10 32.66
CA GLY A 64 -19.55 -1.69 31.48
C GLY A 64 -18.16 -1.11 31.28
N GLU A 65 -17.12 -1.91 31.50
CA GLU A 65 -15.79 -1.58 31.00
C GLU A 65 -15.79 -1.91 29.51
N VAL A 66 -16.08 -0.88 28.74
CA VAL A 66 -15.97 -0.86 27.28
C VAL A 66 -14.52 -1.23 26.96
N ASP A 67 -14.39 -2.39 26.35
CA ASP A 67 -13.28 -2.81 25.50
C ASP A 67 -12.42 -1.63 25.05
N GLU A 68 -11.31 -1.43 25.76
CA GLU A 68 -10.27 -0.46 25.45
C GLU A 68 -9.44 -0.96 24.25
N HIS A 69 -10.14 -1.26 23.14
CA HIS A 69 -9.69 -0.95 21.79
C HIS A 69 -9.44 0.57 21.65
N ALA A 70 -8.60 1.11 22.52
CA ALA A 70 -7.87 2.32 22.28
C ALA A 70 -6.90 1.98 21.14
N GLU A 71 -7.40 2.07 19.91
CA GLU A 71 -6.57 2.30 18.75
C GLU A 71 -5.79 3.59 19.04
N HIS A 72 -4.63 3.43 19.67
CA HIS A 72 -3.79 4.56 20.02
C HIS A 72 -3.51 5.27 18.68
N PRO A 73 -3.70 6.59 18.56
CA PRO A 73 -3.61 7.27 17.28
C PRO A 73 -2.23 7.13 16.64
N VAL A 74 -1.19 6.86 17.45
CA VAL A 74 0.14 6.50 16.94
C VAL A 74 0.17 5.08 16.39
N LEU A 75 -0.54 4.13 17.01
CA LEU A 75 -0.65 2.78 16.47
C LEU A 75 -1.43 2.78 15.15
N GLU A 76 -2.54 3.49 15.05
CA GLU A 76 -3.28 3.59 13.80
C GLU A 76 -2.44 4.26 12.69
N LYS A 77 -1.75 5.37 13.03
CA LYS A 77 -0.83 6.03 12.10
C LYS A 77 0.34 5.14 11.67
N HIS A 78 0.97 4.40 12.58
CA HIS A 78 2.07 3.50 12.20
C HIS A 78 1.57 2.44 11.22
N ARG A 79 0.38 1.89 11.47
CA ARG A 79 -0.23 0.90 10.58
C ARG A 79 -0.48 1.55 9.23
N THR A 80 -1.23 2.64 9.17
CA THR A 80 -1.54 3.34 7.91
C THR A 80 -0.29 3.71 7.13
N LEU A 81 0.75 4.26 7.77
CA LEU A 81 2.01 4.60 7.10
C LEU A 81 2.78 3.37 6.62
N ALA A 82 2.80 2.29 7.41
CA ALA A 82 3.44 1.03 6.99
C ALA A 82 2.72 0.44 5.77
N HIS A 83 1.38 0.44 5.76
CA HIS A 83 0.59 0.00 4.62
C HIS A 83 0.85 0.89 3.40
N ALA A 84 0.76 2.22 3.53
CA ALA A 84 1.05 3.14 2.44
C ALA A 84 2.45 2.94 1.85
N HIS A 85 3.46 2.80 2.71
CA HIS A 85 4.84 2.56 2.26
C HIS A 85 5.00 1.24 1.48
N MET A 86 4.32 0.17 1.92
CA MET A 86 4.33 -1.10 1.17
C MET A 86 3.61 -0.99 -0.18
N ARG A 87 2.62 -0.10 -0.30
CA ARG A 87 1.80 0.07 -1.50
C ARG A 87 2.40 1.06 -2.52
N GLU A 88 3.21 2.04 -2.07
CA GLU A 88 3.83 3.06 -2.95
C GLU A 88 4.96 2.53 -3.85
N MET A 89 5.66 1.46 -3.46
CA MET A 89 6.86 0.96 -4.16
C MET A 89 6.65 -0.42 -4.81
N VAL A 90 5.60 -0.57 -5.62
CA VAL A 90 5.34 -1.83 -6.34
C VAL A 90 5.81 -1.76 -7.79
N ASP A 91 6.92 -2.44 -8.08
CA ASP A 91 7.44 -2.56 -9.44
C ASP A 91 6.50 -3.37 -10.36
N PRO A 92 6.12 -2.83 -11.54
CA PRO A 92 5.19 -3.49 -12.46
C PRO A 92 5.75 -4.76 -13.11
N THR A 93 7.05 -5.02 -12.98
CA THR A 93 7.71 -6.24 -13.50
C THR A 93 7.95 -7.30 -12.43
N LEU A 94 7.53 -7.05 -11.19
CA LEU A 94 7.70 -7.97 -10.09
C LEU A 94 6.84 -9.21 -10.32
N LYS A 95 7.50 -10.33 -10.59
CA LYS A 95 6.84 -11.64 -10.69
C LYS A 95 6.66 -12.21 -9.28
N PRO A 96 5.48 -12.73 -8.93
CA PRO A 96 5.30 -13.44 -7.66
C PRO A 96 6.21 -14.65 -7.62
N ASP A 97 6.78 -14.91 -6.44
CA ASP A 97 7.50 -16.15 -6.18
C ASP A 97 6.56 -17.36 -6.32
N ARG A 98 7.12 -18.57 -6.46
CA ARG A 98 6.33 -19.79 -6.62
C ARG A 98 5.33 -19.97 -5.48
N GLU A 99 5.74 -19.71 -4.24
CA GLU A 99 4.87 -19.83 -3.07
C GLU A 99 3.76 -18.78 -3.08
N GLN A 100 4.10 -17.53 -3.40
CA GLN A 100 3.15 -16.42 -3.50
C GLN A 100 2.11 -16.67 -4.60
N ARG A 101 2.53 -17.17 -5.76
CA ARG A 101 1.61 -17.52 -6.86
C ARG A 101 0.63 -18.62 -6.45
N LEU A 102 1.10 -19.63 -5.71
CA LEU A 102 0.22 -20.68 -5.20
C LEU A 102 -0.76 -20.14 -4.15
N ALA A 103 -0.31 -19.25 -3.26
CA ALA A 103 -1.18 -18.59 -2.29
C ALA A 103 -2.26 -17.76 -2.99
N ILE A 104 -1.91 -16.95 -3.98
CA ILE A 104 -2.85 -16.18 -4.81
C ILE A 104 -3.86 -17.11 -5.48
N ALA A 105 -3.39 -18.16 -6.15
CA ALA A 105 -4.27 -19.10 -6.83
C ALA A 105 -5.26 -19.76 -5.87
N ALA A 106 -4.82 -20.13 -4.67
CA ALA A 106 -5.69 -20.66 -3.63
C ALA A 106 -6.72 -19.63 -3.12
N LEU A 107 -6.32 -18.36 -2.97
CA LEU A 107 -7.22 -17.27 -2.57
C LEU A 107 -8.28 -16.97 -3.62
N VAL A 108 -7.90 -17.00 -4.90
CA VAL A 108 -8.81 -16.80 -6.05
C VAL A 108 -9.77 -17.97 -6.21
N ALA A 109 -9.29 -19.21 -6.03
CA ALA A 109 -10.13 -20.41 -6.09
C ALA A 109 -11.12 -20.50 -4.92
N SER A 110 -10.77 -19.94 -3.76
CA SER A 110 -11.62 -19.94 -2.57
C SER A 110 -12.87 -19.08 -2.78
N PRO A 111 -14.09 -19.56 -2.44
CA PRO A 111 -15.32 -18.77 -2.54
C PRO A 111 -15.46 -17.71 -1.42
N ARG A 112 -14.49 -17.61 -0.50
CA ARG A 112 -14.51 -16.68 0.64
C ARG A 112 -14.51 -15.23 0.16
N GLN A 113 -15.47 -14.43 0.63
CA GLN A 113 -15.55 -13.00 0.30
C GLN A 113 -14.84 -12.11 1.33
N HIS A 114 -14.56 -12.64 2.51
CA HIS A 114 -13.75 -11.96 3.53
C HIS A 114 -12.27 -12.25 3.27
N LEU A 115 -11.49 -11.20 3.08
CA LEU A 115 -10.04 -11.23 2.97
C LEU A 115 -9.45 -10.66 4.26
N THR A 116 -8.36 -11.24 4.73
CA THR A 116 -7.56 -10.61 5.79
C THR A 116 -6.75 -9.45 5.20
N SER A 117 -6.29 -8.52 6.04
CA SER A 117 -5.46 -7.40 5.60
C SER A 117 -4.22 -7.89 4.83
N ASP A 118 -3.57 -8.93 5.33
CA ASP A 118 -2.38 -9.52 4.70
C ASP A 118 -2.68 -10.13 3.33
N GLU A 119 -3.84 -10.80 3.18
CA GLU A 119 -4.29 -11.37 1.91
C GLU A 119 -4.62 -10.28 0.88
N ALA A 120 -5.25 -9.18 1.34
CA ALA A 120 -5.56 -8.03 0.52
C ALA A 120 -4.28 -7.33 0.03
N ASP A 121 -3.32 -7.09 0.93
CA ASP A 121 -2.02 -6.50 0.59
C ASP A 121 -1.24 -7.36 -0.40
N LEU A 122 -1.31 -8.69 -0.27
CA LEU A 122 -0.68 -9.61 -1.21
C LEU A 122 -1.30 -9.49 -2.60
N LEU A 123 -2.63 -9.43 -2.72
CA LEU A 123 -3.31 -9.22 -3.99
C LEU A 123 -2.97 -7.85 -4.60
N TRP A 124 -2.92 -6.80 -3.78
CA TRP A 124 -2.57 -5.45 -4.23
C TRP A 124 -1.13 -5.37 -4.72
N ARG A 125 -0.17 -5.99 -4.01
CA ARG A 125 1.23 -6.06 -4.42
C ARG A 125 1.42 -6.72 -5.79
N PHE A 126 0.62 -7.73 -6.11
CA PHE A 126 0.73 -8.48 -7.37
C PHE A 126 -0.30 -8.07 -8.43
N ARG A 127 -0.92 -6.91 -8.27
CA ARG A 127 -2.01 -6.38 -9.13
C ARG A 127 -1.78 -6.50 -10.62
N PHE A 128 -0.57 -6.21 -11.13
CA PHE A 128 -0.26 -6.27 -12.56
C PHE A 128 -0.20 -7.70 -13.11
N SER A 129 0.13 -8.68 -12.26
CA SER A 129 0.16 -10.09 -12.65
C SER A 129 -1.24 -10.73 -12.66
N LEU A 130 -2.19 -10.15 -11.92
CA LEU A 130 -3.55 -10.68 -11.80
C LEU A 130 -4.44 -10.34 -13.01
N VAL A 131 -4.04 -9.39 -13.86
CA VAL A 131 -4.83 -8.92 -15.00
C VAL A 131 -5.11 -10.03 -16.02
N ASP A 132 -4.24 -11.04 -16.07
CA ASP A 132 -4.41 -12.21 -16.95
C ASP A 132 -5.43 -13.23 -16.38
N ASP A 133 -5.77 -13.16 -15.09
CA ASP A 133 -6.72 -14.06 -14.43
C ASP A 133 -8.11 -13.43 -14.27
N ARG A 134 -9.07 -13.86 -15.08
CA ARG A 134 -10.47 -13.35 -15.03
C ARG A 134 -11.17 -13.53 -13.67
N GLN A 135 -10.85 -14.59 -12.94
CA GLN A 135 -11.49 -14.89 -11.65
C GLN A 135 -10.91 -14.04 -10.52
N ALA A 136 -9.67 -13.59 -10.67
CA ALA A 136 -8.98 -12.77 -9.67
C ALA A 136 -9.58 -11.38 -9.55
N LEU A 137 -10.25 -10.87 -10.59
CA LEU A 137 -10.91 -9.55 -10.59
C LEU A 137 -11.85 -9.37 -9.40
N THR A 138 -12.67 -10.38 -9.11
CA THR A 138 -13.62 -10.29 -7.98
C THR A 138 -12.93 -10.20 -6.63
N LYS A 139 -11.78 -10.86 -6.47
CA LYS A 139 -10.97 -10.79 -5.24
C LYS A 139 -10.16 -9.51 -5.15
N PHE A 140 -9.63 -9.05 -6.28
CA PHE A 140 -8.91 -7.79 -6.36
C PHE A 140 -9.78 -6.63 -5.89
N LEU A 141 -11.02 -6.53 -6.37
CA LEU A 141 -11.93 -5.45 -5.97
C LEU A 141 -12.29 -5.47 -4.48
N LEU A 142 -12.22 -6.64 -3.83
CA LEU A 142 -12.42 -6.77 -2.38
C LEU A 142 -11.17 -6.40 -1.58
N ALA A 143 -9.98 -6.43 -2.20
CA ALA A 143 -8.71 -6.08 -1.58
C ALA A 143 -8.41 -4.57 -1.66
N VAL A 144 -9.11 -3.82 -2.52
CA VAL A 144 -8.93 -2.37 -2.68
C VAL A 144 -9.63 -1.61 -1.56
N ASP A 145 -8.93 -0.66 -0.94
CA ASP A 145 -9.52 0.25 0.02
C ASP A 145 -10.17 1.45 -0.70
N TRP A 146 -11.49 1.39 -0.87
CA TRP A 146 -12.27 2.43 -1.57
C TRP A 146 -12.34 3.79 -0.86
N ASN A 147 -11.77 3.89 0.33
CA ASN A 147 -11.69 5.13 1.10
C ASN A 147 -10.44 5.96 0.73
N ASP A 148 -9.45 5.36 0.06
CA ASP A 148 -8.25 6.07 -0.41
C ASP A 148 -8.37 6.39 -1.91
N GLU A 149 -8.42 7.67 -2.24
CA GLU A 149 -8.55 8.15 -3.62
C GLU A 149 -7.39 7.70 -4.51
N ALA A 150 -6.16 7.61 -3.96
CA ALA A 150 -4.99 7.20 -4.73
C ALA A 150 -5.13 5.74 -5.20
N GLU A 151 -5.67 4.87 -4.35
CA GLU A 151 -5.91 3.47 -4.67
C GLU A 151 -7.06 3.30 -5.65
N VAL A 152 -8.13 4.08 -5.48
CA VAL A 152 -9.26 4.06 -6.41
C VAL A 152 -8.80 4.44 -7.81
N ILE A 153 -7.99 5.50 -7.96
CA ILE A 153 -7.45 5.91 -9.26
C ILE A 153 -6.64 4.76 -9.88
N GLN A 154 -5.71 4.18 -9.13
CA GLN A 154 -4.90 3.07 -9.62
C GLN A 154 -5.73 1.83 -9.98
N ALA A 155 -6.72 1.48 -9.15
CA ALA A 155 -7.62 0.36 -9.42
C ALA A 155 -8.41 0.58 -10.71
N THR A 156 -8.88 1.81 -10.96
CA THR A 156 -9.61 2.13 -12.21
C THR A 156 -8.73 2.01 -13.45
N GLU A 157 -7.47 2.45 -13.40
CA GLU A 157 -6.51 2.27 -14.50
C GLU A 157 -6.26 0.79 -14.80
N LEU A 158 -6.14 -0.05 -13.75
CA LEU A 158 -5.99 -1.49 -13.92
C LEU A 158 -7.27 -2.15 -14.49
N LEU A 159 -8.46 -1.66 -14.13
CA LEU A 159 -9.72 -2.18 -14.66
C LEU A 159 -9.84 -2.00 -16.18
N GLU A 160 -9.33 -0.89 -16.72
CA GLU A 160 -9.29 -0.68 -18.16
C GLU A 160 -8.42 -1.73 -18.87
N GLN A 161 -7.28 -2.07 -18.26
CA GLN A 161 -6.39 -3.13 -18.78
C GLN A 161 -7.05 -4.50 -18.66
N TRP A 162 -7.78 -4.76 -17.57
CA TRP A 162 -8.52 -6.01 -17.34
C TRP A 162 -9.57 -6.25 -18.42
N ARG A 163 -10.31 -5.20 -18.79
CA ARG A 163 -11.33 -5.25 -19.85
C ARG A 163 -10.74 -5.73 -21.19
N VAL A 164 -9.51 -5.34 -21.51
CA VAL A 164 -8.85 -5.70 -22.77
C VAL A 164 -8.25 -7.11 -22.73
N ARG A 165 -7.63 -7.49 -21.61
CA ARG A 165 -6.89 -8.76 -21.49
C ARG A 165 -7.78 -9.95 -21.14
N SER A 166 -8.73 -9.76 -20.21
CA SER A 166 -9.48 -10.84 -19.59
C SER A 166 -10.95 -10.45 -19.43
N PRO A 167 -11.80 -10.72 -20.45
CA PRO A 167 -13.22 -10.41 -20.37
C PRO A 167 -13.88 -11.19 -19.22
N ILE A 168 -14.65 -10.48 -18.40
CA ILE A 168 -15.33 -11.08 -17.24
C ILE A 168 -16.37 -12.12 -17.69
N GLY A 169 -16.40 -13.26 -17.02
CA GLY A 169 -17.43 -14.27 -17.24
C GLY A 169 -18.76 -13.88 -16.59
N VAL A 170 -19.88 -14.33 -17.15
CA VAL A 170 -21.23 -14.06 -16.59
C VAL A 170 -21.32 -14.43 -15.12
N THR A 171 -20.81 -15.61 -14.74
CA THR A 171 -20.80 -16.09 -13.35
C THR A 171 -20.08 -15.13 -12.40
N ASP A 172 -18.95 -14.57 -12.81
CA ASP A 172 -18.15 -13.67 -11.97
C ASP A 172 -18.76 -12.27 -11.94
N ALA A 173 -19.35 -11.80 -13.05
CA ALA A 173 -20.13 -10.57 -13.09
C ALA A 173 -21.34 -10.63 -12.14
N LEU A 174 -22.04 -11.76 -12.09
CA LEU A 174 -23.15 -11.96 -11.16
C LEU A 174 -22.71 -11.91 -9.69
N LYS A 175 -21.48 -12.35 -9.37
CA LYS A 175 -20.94 -12.21 -8.01
C LYS A 175 -20.75 -10.74 -7.64
N LEU A 176 -20.27 -9.90 -8.55
CA LEU A 176 -20.06 -8.47 -8.33
C LEU A 176 -21.38 -7.72 -8.09
N LEU A 177 -22.46 -8.15 -8.75
CA LEU A 177 -23.80 -7.57 -8.57
C LEU A 177 -24.48 -8.03 -7.26
N GLY A 178 -23.87 -8.97 -6.53
CA GLY A 178 -24.40 -9.44 -5.26
C GLY A 178 -24.27 -8.38 -4.17
N LYS A 179 -25.31 -8.21 -3.35
CA LYS A 179 -25.35 -7.32 -2.16
C LYS A 179 -24.21 -7.51 -1.15
N HIS A 180 -23.49 -8.62 -1.24
CA HIS A 180 -22.39 -8.96 -0.33
C HIS A 180 -21.03 -8.38 -0.79
N VAL A 181 -20.95 -7.90 -2.03
CA VAL A 181 -19.75 -7.27 -2.63
C VAL A 181 -19.90 -5.74 -2.62
N ALA A 182 -20.64 -5.19 -1.65
CA ALA A 182 -20.89 -3.75 -1.57
C ALA A 182 -19.57 -2.99 -1.35
N PHE A 183 -19.00 -2.47 -2.44
CA PHE A 183 -17.97 -1.44 -2.42
C PHE A 183 -18.62 -0.23 -1.77
N ARG A 184 -18.21 0.08 -0.54
CA ARG A 184 -18.87 1.10 0.27
C ARG A 184 -18.64 2.48 -0.37
N ASN A 185 -19.53 2.88 -1.27
CA ASN A 185 -19.79 4.29 -1.49
C ASN A 185 -20.61 4.75 -0.28
N SER A 186 -19.93 5.36 0.70
CA SER A 186 -20.62 6.27 1.60
C SER A 186 -21.11 7.42 0.74
N LEU A 187 -22.35 7.29 0.24
CA LEU A 187 -23.10 8.40 -0.34
C LEU A 187 -23.17 9.49 0.74
N ILE A 188 -22.31 10.50 0.59
CA ILE A 188 -22.47 11.82 1.19
C ILE A 188 -23.50 12.56 0.35
#